data_AF-A0A2D5DYY4-F1
#
_entry.id   AF-A0A2D5DYY4-F1
#
_cell.length_a   1.000
_cell.length_b   1.000
_cell.length_c   1.000
_cell.angle_alpha   90.00
_cell.angle_beta   90.00
_cell.angle_gamma   90.00
#
_symmetry.space_group_name_H-M   'P 1'
#
loop_
_entity.id
_entity.type
_entity.pdbx_description
1 polymer ?
#
loop_
_entity_poly.entity_id
_entity_poly.type
_entity_poly.pdbx_seq_one_letter_code
_entity_poly.pdbx_strand_id
1 'polypeptide(L)' 'REIIDRPKMGFTLPWNIWMRGALEPLCQSGLNTLATRGILDGPALNRLWMDFEAGRTTWSRIWNLVALGQWIERHDLQ' A
#
# COMPACT_ATOMS: atom_id res chain seq x y z
N ARG A 1 24.72 -25.04 5.02
CA ARG A 1 24.51 -25.03 6.49
C ARG A 1 23.72 -23.79 6.93
N GLU A 2 24.01 -22.62 6.38
CA GLU A 2 23.40 -21.31 6.70
C GLU A 2 21.86 -21.22 6.71
N ILE A 3 21.14 -22.00 5.90
CA ILE A 3 19.66 -22.00 5.88
C ILE A 3 19.06 -22.83 7.03
N ILE A 4 19.73 -23.91 7.44
CA ILE A 4 19.23 -24.90 8.42
C ILE A 4 19.40 -24.36 9.84
N ASP A 5 20.47 -23.60 10.07
CA ASP A 5 20.83 -23.06 11.39
C ASP A 5 20.19 -21.68 11.67
N ARG A 6 19.39 -21.14 10.73
CA ARG A 6 18.73 -19.85 10.90
C ARG A 6 17.64 -19.93 11.99
N PRO A 7 17.60 -19.00 12.97
CA PRO A 7 16.55 -18.94 13.97
C PRO A 7 15.15 -18.87 13.34
N LYS A 8 14.19 -19.61 13.90
CA LYS A 8 12.79 -19.55 13.47
C LYS A 8 12.28 -18.11 13.62
N MET A 9 11.86 -17.54 12.51
CA MET A 9 11.29 -16.20 12.44
C MET A 9 9.95 -16.28 11.74
N GLY A 10 9.03 -15.37 12.06
CA GLY A 10 7.78 -15.23 11.34
C GLY A 10 8.05 -15.00 9.85
N PHE A 11 7.20 -15.57 9.00
CA PHE A 11 7.20 -15.27 7.57
C PHE A 11 6.31 -14.05 7.34
N THR A 12 6.94 -12.88 7.26
CA THR A 12 6.29 -11.66 6.76
C THR A 12 6.84 -11.33 5.39
N LEU A 13 5.94 -11.11 4.43
CA LEU A 13 6.33 -10.62 3.12
C LEU A 13 6.95 -9.22 3.27
N PRO A 14 7.94 -8.86 2.44
CA PRO A 14 8.62 -7.57 2.50
C PRO A 14 7.76 -6.46 1.85
N TRP A 15 6.52 -6.31 2.32
CA TRP A 15 5.52 -5.37 1.80
C TRP A 15 6.03 -3.94 1.72
N ASN A 16 6.73 -3.47 2.76
CA ASN A 16 7.33 -2.13 2.76
C ASN A 16 8.25 -1.90 1.55
N ILE A 17 9.05 -2.89 1.17
CA ILE A 17 10.00 -2.79 0.07
C ILE A 17 9.26 -2.86 -1.26
N TRP A 18 8.32 -3.80 -1.39
CA TRP A 18 7.57 -3.96 -2.63
C TRP A 18 6.68 -2.77 -2.94
N MET A 19 5.97 -2.24 -1.95
CA MET A 19 5.06 -1.09 -2.11
C MET A 19 5.79 0.20 -2.48
N ARG A 20 7.07 0.35 -2.15
CA ARG A 20 7.91 1.51 -2.55
C ARG A 20 8.73 1.25 -3.82
N GLY A 21 8.46 0.15 -4.50
CA GLY A 21 9.20 -0.28 -5.67
C GLY A 21 8.24 -0.90 -6.67
N ALA A 22 8.35 -2.21 -6.89
CA ALA A 22 7.59 -2.89 -7.94
C ALA A 22 6.05 -2.73 -7.84
N LEU A 23 5.50 -2.54 -6.64
CA LEU A 23 4.07 -2.34 -6.41
C LEU A 23 3.67 -0.86 -6.26
N GLU A 24 4.60 0.08 -6.33
CA GLU A 24 4.27 1.51 -6.22
C GLU A 24 3.22 1.95 -7.26
N PRO A 25 3.30 1.59 -8.56
CA PRO A 25 2.29 1.99 -9.53
C PRO A 25 0.88 1.46 -9.19
N LEU A 26 0.79 0.24 -8.64
CA LEU A 26 -0.47 -0.33 -8.18
C LEU A 26 -1.03 0.45 -6.99
N CYS A 27 -0.16 0.83 -6.05
CA CYS A 27 -0.53 1.63 -4.89
C CYS A 27 -1.05 2.99 -5.31
N GLN A 28 -0.30 3.70 -6.16
CA GLN A 28 -0.70 5.01 -6.67
C GLN A 28 -2.01 4.96 -7.44
N SER A 29 -2.20 3.94 -8.29
CA SER A 29 -3.47 3.73 -9.00
C SER A 29 -4.65 3.56 -8.03
N GLY A 30 -4.52 2.73 -6.99
CA GLY A 30 -5.60 2.52 -6.02
C GLY A 30 -5.92 3.78 -5.20
N LEU A 31 -4.90 4.49 -4.72
CA LEU A 31 -5.10 5.74 -3.99
C LEU A 31 -5.70 6.83 -4.89
N ASN A 32 -5.26 6.91 -6.15
CA ASN A 32 -5.79 7.86 -7.12
C ASN A 32 -7.28 7.60 -7.39
N THR A 33 -7.73 6.35 -7.54
CA THR A 33 -9.16 6.05 -7.69
C THR A 33 -9.98 6.60 -6.51
N LEU A 34 -9.49 6.46 -5.28
CA LEU A 34 -10.18 6.99 -4.09
C LEU A 34 -10.25 8.52 -4.09
N ALA A 35 -9.20 9.19 -4.57
CA ALA A 35 -9.15 10.65 -4.67
C ALA A 35 -10.04 11.19 -5.80
N THR A 36 -9.94 10.63 -7.01
CA THR A 36 -10.63 11.12 -8.20
C THR A 36 -12.13 10.87 -8.15
N ARG A 37 -12.56 9.77 -7.52
CA ARG A 37 -13.99 9.51 -7.26
C ARG A 37 -14.53 10.26 -6.04
N GLY A 38 -13.69 11.05 -5.35
CA GLY A 38 -14.12 11.87 -4.20
C GLY A 38 -14.52 11.08 -2.96
N ILE A 39 -14.10 9.81 -2.86
CA ILE A 39 -14.42 8.92 -1.73
C ILE A 39 -13.61 9.31 -0.49
N LEU A 40 -12.36 9.73 -0.71
CA LEU A 40 -11.47 10.25 0.33
C LEU A 40 -10.77 11.52 -0.15
N ASP A 41 -10.35 12.35 0.80
CA ASP A 41 -9.62 13.59 0.54
C ASP A 41 -8.25 13.30 -0.12
N GLY A 42 -8.08 13.75 -1.37
CA GLY A 42 -6.84 13.56 -2.14
C GLY A 42 -5.59 14.12 -1.45
N PRO A 43 -5.60 15.36 -0.94
CA PRO A 43 -4.48 15.91 -0.17
C PRO A 43 -4.11 15.07 1.06
N ALA A 44 -5.08 14.53 1.79
CA ALA A 44 -4.83 13.62 2.91
C ALA A 44 -4.21 12.30 2.46
N LEU A 45 -4.67 11.73 1.34
CA LEU A 45 -4.08 10.51 0.76
C LEU A 45 -2.63 10.73 0.33
N ASN A 46 -2.32 11.86 -0.30
CA ASN A 46 -0.95 12.22 -0.67
C ASN A 46 -0.05 12.36 0.57
N ARG A 47 -0.53 13.02 1.62
CA ARG A 47 0.22 13.14 2.88
C ARG A 47 0.44 11.77 3.51
N LEU A 48 -0.57 10.90 3.49
CA LEU A 48 -0.47 9.54 4.01
C LEU A 48 0.54 8.69 3.23
N TRP A 49 0.62 8.86 1.90
CA TRP A 49 1.65 8.26 1.06
C TRP A 49 3.05 8.77 1.42
N MET A 50 3.23 10.08 1.56
CA MET A 50 4.51 10.67 1.98
C MET A 50 4.93 10.19 3.39
N ASP A 51 3.98 10.03 4.31
CA ASP A 51 4.25 9.46 5.64
C ASP A 51 4.65 7.99 5.55
N PHE A 52 4.04 7.23 4.65
CA PHE A 52 4.48 5.88 4.35
C PHE A 52 5.90 5.92 3.81
N GLU A 53 6.22 6.69 2.78
CA GLU A 53 7.57 6.83 2.23
C GLU A 53 8.62 7.28 3.26
N ALA A 54 8.24 8.08 4.25
CA ALA A 54 9.12 8.47 5.33
C ALA A 54 9.24 7.43 6.46
N GLY A 55 8.53 6.31 6.39
CA GLY A 55 8.53 5.27 7.43
C GLY A 55 7.72 5.64 8.68
N ARG A 56 6.90 6.71 8.61
CA ARG A 56 6.01 7.17 9.69
C ARG A 56 4.68 6.41 9.72
N THR A 57 4.41 5.58 8.71
CA THR A 57 3.18 4.78 8.58
C THR A 57 3.51 3.33 8.21
N THR A 58 2.72 2.39 8.74
CA THR A 58 2.81 0.96 8.41
C THR A 58 2.25 0.66 7.01
N TRP A 59 2.87 -0.28 6.29
CA TRP A 59 2.39 -0.74 4.98
C TRP A 59 0.93 -1.18 4.99
N SER A 60 0.47 -1.81 6.07
CA SER A 60 -0.89 -2.34 6.19
C SER A 60 -1.97 -1.25 6.08
N ARG A 61 -1.68 -0.05 6.61
CA ARG A 61 -2.62 1.07 6.56
C ARG A 61 -2.79 1.59 5.13
N ILE A 62 -1.71 1.64 4.37
CA ILE A 62 -1.75 2.00 2.94
C ILE A 62 -2.41 0.88 2.13
N TRP A 63 -2.03 -0.37 2.38
CA TRP A 63 -2.50 -1.52 1.61
C TRP A 63 -4.01 -1.69 1.67
N ASN A 64 -4.64 -1.43 2.82
CA ASN A 64 -6.11 -1.46 2.94
C ASN A 64 -6.78 -0.45 2.01
N LEU A 65 -6.23 0.76 1.89
CA LEU A 65 -6.75 1.80 0.99
C LEU A 65 -6.50 1.45 -0.47
N VAL A 66 -5.30 0.96 -0.80
CA VAL A 66 -4.97 0.50 -2.15
C VAL A 66 -5.93 -0.61 -2.58
N ALA A 67 -6.16 -1.61 -1.74
CA ALA A 67 -7.08 -2.71 -2.02
C ALA A 67 -8.51 -2.21 -2.24
N LEU A 68 -8.98 -1.26 -1.42
CA LEU A 68 -10.29 -0.64 -1.59
C LEU A 68 -10.40 0.11 -2.92
N GLY A 69 -9.43 0.96 -3.25
CA GLY A 69 -9.40 1.70 -4.51
C GLY A 69 -9.36 0.78 -5.73
N GLN A 70 -8.54 -0.26 -5.69
CA GLN A 70 -8.48 -1.28 -6.74
C GLN A 70 -9.80 -2.06 -6.89
N TRP A 71 -10.49 -2.32 -5.78
CA TRP A 71 -11.80 -2.98 -5.81
C TRP A 71 -12.88 -2.07 -6.44
N ILE A 72 -12.92 -0.80 -6.05
CA ILE A 72 -13.82 0.19 -6.65
C ILE A 72 -13.56 0.35 -8.15
N GLU A 73 -12.30 0.46 -8.54
CA GLU A 73 -11.92 0.59 -9.95
C GLU A 73 -12.37 -0.63 -10.76
N ARG A 74 -12.18 -1.84 -10.21
CA ARG A 74 -12.54 -3.09 -10.89
C ARG A 74 -14.05 -3.27 -11.06
N HIS A 75 -14.84 -2.78 -10.11
CA HIS A 75 -16.29 -2.97 -10.09
C HIS A 75 -17.10 -1.73 -10.52
N ASP A 76 -16.39 -0.68 -10.94
CA ASP A 76 -16.92 0.62 -11.36
C ASP A 76 -18.00 1.19 -10.42
N LEU A 77 -17.71 1.15 -9.13
CA LEU A 77 -18.62 1.68 -8.12
C LEU A 77 -18.56 3.21 -8.13
N GLN A 78 -19.73 3.83 -8.31
CA GLN A 78 -19.89 5.28 -8.33
C GLN A 78 -19.86 5.89 -6.92
#